data_AF-A0A4Y1RDK0-F1
#
_entry.id   AF-A0A4Y1RDK0-F1
#
_cell.length_a   1.000
_cell.length_b   1.000
_cell.length_c   1.000
_cell.angle_alpha   90.00
_cell.angle_beta   90.00
_cell.angle_gamma   90.00
#
_symmetry.space_group_name_H-M   'P 1'
#
loop_
_entity.id
_entity.type
_entity.pdbx_description
1 polymer ?
#
loop_
_entity_poly.entity_id
_entity_poly.type
_entity_poly.pdbx_seq_one_letter_code
_entity_poly.pdbx_strand_id
1 'polypeptide(L)'
;MGLLTASFTHLEVFVKETPVPYLFLLCAEGLTTLIAQKEREGFLKGVSICRGAPAISHLFFADDSFLFARANMADCMVLKDILDTYERASGQHVNFQKSAVCFSKNVHRGDQLMLAQFMGIPCVDHHSQYLGLPMVLDKKKGASFNHLKEWLWKKLQTWKGKLLSGAGKEILIKVVAQAIPIYTMSCFLLPKYVCEDLNKLVAQFWWNSSTENKKIHWMAWDRLCAPKEEGGWALEICTLLI
;
A
#
# COMPACT_ATOMS: atom_id res chain seq x y z
N MET A 1 21.85 -12.42 5.08
CA MET A 1 20.44 -12.43 4.64
C MET A 1 20.03 -11.01 4.29
N GLY A 2 19.86 -10.72 3.01
CA GLY A 2 19.58 -9.36 2.52
C GLY A 2 19.76 -9.31 1.01
N LEU A 3 19.04 -10.20 0.32
CA LEU A 3 18.92 -10.17 -1.13
C LEU A 3 18.07 -8.95 -1.49
N LEU A 4 18.73 -7.84 -1.85
CA LEU A 4 18.17 -6.78 -2.67
C LEU A 4 18.92 -6.85 -4.00
N THR A 5 18.58 -7.82 -4.83
CA THR A 5 19.20 -8.00 -6.15
C THR A 5 18.25 -7.56 -7.25
N ALA A 6 18.59 -6.37 -7.76
CA ALA A 6 18.44 -5.87 -9.12
C ALA A 6 17.03 -5.72 -9.74
N SER A 7 16.73 -4.45 -10.12
CA SER A 7 16.07 -4.07 -11.37
C SER A 7 14.55 -4.35 -11.49
N PHE A 8 13.61 -3.45 -11.86
CA PHE A 8 13.59 -2.15 -12.56
C PHE A 8 12.13 -1.64 -12.68
N THR A 9 11.97 -0.38 -13.15
CA THR A 9 10.77 0.29 -13.74
C THR A 9 9.42 -0.14 -13.19
N HIS A 10 8.97 0.53 -12.14
CA HIS A 10 7.54 0.58 -11.82
C HIS A 10 6.83 1.44 -12.87
N LEU A 11 5.65 1.07 -13.35
CA LEU A 11 4.84 1.92 -14.22
C LEU A 11 3.41 1.80 -13.74
N GLU A 12 2.94 2.84 -13.03
CA GLU A 12 1.57 2.89 -12.53
C GLU A 12 0.62 3.11 -13.70
N VAL A 13 0.12 2.03 -14.29
CA VAL A 13 -0.89 2.13 -15.36
C VAL A 13 -2.25 2.31 -14.72
N PHE A 14 -2.75 3.54 -14.71
CA PHE A 14 -4.11 3.81 -14.27
C PHE A 14 -5.07 3.54 -15.43
N VAL A 15 -5.96 2.56 -15.24
CA VAL A 15 -6.98 2.18 -16.21
C VAL A 15 -8.27 2.93 -15.88
N LYS A 16 -8.79 3.72 -16.83
CA LYS A 16 -9.99 4.54 -16.60
C LYS A 16 -11.23 3.67 -16.33
N GLU A 17 -11.98 4.10 -15.29
CA GLU A 17 -13.16 3.50 -14.68
C GLU A 17 -14.10 2.72 -15.62
N THR A 18 -14.16 1.40 -15.48
CA THR A 18 -15.31 0.59 -15.92
C THR A 18 -16.25 0.35 -14.74
N PRO A 19 -17.54 0.71 -14.83
CA PRO A 19 -18.48 0.66 -13.70
C PRO A 19 -18.87 -0.77 -13.26
N VAL A 20 -18.29 -1.82 -13.85
CA VAL A 20 -18.57 -3.22 -13.53
C VAL A 20 -17.26 -3.93 -13.15
N PRO A 21 -17.06 -4.31 -11.86
CA PRO A 21 -15.82 -4.91 -11.38
C PRO A 21 -15.38 -6.18 -12.14
N TYR A 22 -16.34 -7.00 -12.58
CA TYR A 22 -16.03 -8.21 -13.35
C TYR A 22 -15.53 -7.92 -14.77
N LEU A 23 -16.08 -6.90 -15.42
CA LEU A 23 -15.63 -6.51 -16.75
C LEU A 23 -14.21 -5.93 -16.68
N PHE A 24 -13.92 -5.18 -15.62
CA PHE A 24 -12.57 -4.70 -15.34
C PHE A 24 -11.57 -5.86 -15.25
N LEU A 25 -11.90 -6.91 -14.49
CA LEU A 25 -11.05 -8.10 -14.35
C LEU A 25 -10.82 -8.81 -15.68
N LEU A 26 -11.85 -8.92 -16.53
CA LEU A 26 -11.71 -9.51 -17.86
C LEU A 26 -10.79 -8.69 -18.77
N CYS A 27 -10.88 -7.35 -18.72
CA CYS A 27 -9.95 -6.48 -19.42
C CYS A 27 -8.52 -6.64 -18.88
N ALA A 28 -8.33 -6.64 -17.57
CA ALA A 28 -7.02 -6.85 -16.94
C ALA A 28 -6.40 -8.21 -17.28
N GLU A 29 -7.22 -9.26 -17.42
CA GLU A 29 -6.78 -10.57 -17.93
C GLU A 29 -6.27 -10.47 -19.37
N GLY A 30 -6.93 -9.67 -20.21
CA GLY A 30 -6.44 -9.32 -21.55
C GLY A 30 -5.04 -8.70 -21.53
N LEU A 31 -4.77 -7.76 -20.62
CA LEU A 31 -3.42 -7.20 -20.45
C LEU A 31 -2.42 -8.24 -19.96
N THR A 32 -2.83 -9.06 -18.98
CA THR A 32 -2.02 -10.17 -18.44
C THR A 32 -1.59 -11.13 -19.53
N THR A 33 -2.51 -11.52 -20.41
CA THR A 33 -2.22 -12.44 -21.52
C THR A 33 -1.27 -11.84 -22.57
N LEU A 34 -1.39 -10.55 -22.88
CA LEU A 34 -0.45 -9.85 -23.76
C LEU A 34 0.97 -9.83 -23.19
N ILE A 35 1.11 -9.52 -21.90
CA ILE A 35 2.40 -9.54 -21.20
C ILE A 35 2.98 -10.95 -21.19
N ALA A 36 2.18 -11.94 -20.78
CA ALA A 36 2.61 -13.34 -20.72
C ALA A 36 3.01 -13.90 -22.09
N GLN A 37 2.38 -13.43 -23.18
CA GLN A 37 2.81 -13.77 -24.53
C GLN A 37 4.22 -13.23 -24.81
N LYS A 38 4.48 -11.94 -24.55
CA LYS A 38 5.80 -11.35 -24.77
C LYS A 38 6.88 -11.93 -23.87
N GLU A 39 6.52 -12.41 -22.67
CA GLU A 39 7.43 -13.16 -21.80
C GLU A 39 7.76 -14.54 -22.35
N ARG A 40 6.77 -15.29 -22.87
CA ARG A 40 7.00 -16.61 -23.51
C ARG A 40 7.86 -16.51 -24.75
N GLU A 41 7.71 -15.44 -25.51
CA GLU A 41 8.53 -15.13 -26.70
C GLU A 41 9.95 -14.67 -26.32
N GLY A 42 10.22 -14.37 -25.04
CA GLY A 42 11.52 -13.90 -24.54
C GLY A 42 11.82 -12.43 -24.79
N PHE A 43 10.84 -11.66 -25.27
CA PHE A 43 10.97 -10.22 -25.51
C PHE A 43 10.86 -9.40 -24.23
N LEU A 44 10.12 -9.90 -23.24
CA LEU A 44 9.99 -9.29 -21.93
C LEU A 44 10.45 -10.28 -20.86
N LYS A 45 11.03 -9.77 -19.78
CA LYS A 45 11.43 -10.60 -18.64
C LYS A 45 11.05 -9.92 -17.34
N GLY A 46 10.14 -10.54 -16.60
CA GLY A 46 9.78 -10.14 -15.25
C GLY A 46 10.93 -10.28 -14.24
N VAL A 47 10.64 -9.87 -13.02
CA VAL A 47 11.58 -9.81 -11.91
C VAL A 47 11.44 -11.04 -11.02
N SER A 48 12.55 -11.68 -10.67
CA SER A 48 12.56 -12.83 -9.74
C SER A 48 13.25 -12.45 -8.44
N ILE A 49 12.59 -12.72 -7.32
CA ILE A 49 13.03 -12.31 -5.98
C ILE A 49 14.24 -13.15 -5.52
N CYS A 50 14.27 -14.44 -5.88
CA CYS A 50 15.36 -15.34 -5.54
C CYS A 50 15.53 -16.42 -6.62
N ARG A 51 16.70 -17.08 -6.63
CA ARG A 51 16.97 -18.15 -7.59
C ARG A 51 15.93 -19.26 -7.45
N GLY A 52 15.24 -19.58 -8.54
CA GLY A 52 14.18 -20.58 -8.57
C GLY A 52 12.77 -20.07 -8.23
N ALA A 53 12.62 -18.80 -7.81
CA ALA A 53 11.30 -18.19 -7.68
C ALA A 53 10.70 -17.83 -9.05
N PRO A 54 9.37 -17.91 -9.20
CA PRO A 54 8.70 -17.45 -10.41
C PRO A 54 9.03 -15.97 -10.67
N ALA A 55 9.19 -15.62 -11.93
CA ALA A 55 9.33 -14.24 -12.34
C ALA A 55 7.95 -13.54 -12.26
N ILE A 56 7.94 -12.32 -11.75
CA ILE A 56 6.76 -11.46 -11.64
C ILE A 56 6.94 -10.35 -12.67
N SER A 57 6.04 -10.28 -13.64
CA SER A 57 6.01 -9.22 -14.66
C SER A 57 5.01 -8.12 -14.35
N HIS A 58 3.98 -8.40 -13.55
CA HIS A 58 2.95 -7.42 -13.21
C HIS A 58 2.23 -7.76 -11.90
N LEU A 59 1.64 -6.75 -11.26
CA LEU A 59 0.69 -6.88 -10.15
C LEU A 59 -0.47 -5.91 -10.39
N PHE A 60 -1.68 -6.44 -10.54
CA PHE A 60 -2.88 -5.61 -10.77
C PHE A 60 -3.78 -5.64 -9.54
N PHE A 61 -4.20 -4.46 -9.08
CA PHE A 61 -5.21 -4.32 -8.04
C PHE A 61 -6.14 -3.16 -8.39
N ALA A 62 -7.36 -3.48 -8.83
CA ALA A 62 -8.29 -2.49 -9.34
C ALA A 62 -7.57 -1.54 -10.32
N ASP A 63 -7.69 -0.24 -10.12
CA ASP A 63 -7.07 0.84 -10.88
C ASP A 63 -5.55 0.98 -10.71
N ASP A 64 -4.96 0.38 -9.68
CA ASP A 64 -3.52 0.44 -9.42
C ASP A 64 -2.78 -0.77 -10.01
N SER A 65 -1.90 -0.51 -10.97
CA SER A 65 -1.16 -1.56 -11.70
C SER A 65 0.35 -1.34 -11.61
N PHE A 66 1.08 -2.39 -11.22
CA PHE A 66 2.54 -2.45 -11.28
C PHE A 66 2.94 -3.26 -12.50
N LEU A 67 3.84 -2.72 -13.31
CA LEU A 67 4.55 -3.47 -14.34
C LEU A 67 6.02 -3.59 -13.96
N PHE A 68 6.62 -4.72 -14.27
CA PHE A 68 8.02 -5.03 -13.99
C PHE A 68 8.69 -5.53 -15.27
N ALA A 69 9.75 -4.85 -15.67
CA ALA A 69 10.59 -5.24 -16.79
C ALA A 69 12.02 -4.77 -16.54
N ARG A 70 12.99 -5.19 -17.36
CA ARG A 70 14.35 -4.66 -17.24
C ARG A 70 14.37 -3.25 -17.83
N ALA A 71 15.01 -2.26 -17.22
CA ALA A 71 15.21 -0.96 -17.86
C ALA A 71 16.45 -0.98 -18.74
N ASN A 72 16.20 -1.57 -19.90
CA ASN A 72 16.89 -1.31 -21.13
C ASN A 72 15.84 -0.77 -22.13
N MET A 73 16.30 -0.22 -23.24
CA MET A 73 15.38 0.36 -24.23
C MET A 73 14.46 -0.70 -24.89
N ALA A 74 14.94 -1.93 -25.09
CA ALA A 74 14.17 -2.98 -25.76
C ALA A 74 12.93 -3.39 -24.95
N ASP A 75 13.09 -3.66 -23.65
CA ASP A 75 11.99 -3.98 -22.74
C ASP A 75 11.00 -2.80 -22.62
N CYS A 76 11.48 -1.54 -22.57
CA CYS A 76 10.62 -0.35 -22.58
C CYS A 76 9.81 -0.22 -23.88
N MET A 77 10.41 -0.50 -25.03
CA MET A 77 9.70 -0.52 -26.33
C MET A 77 8.60 -1.58 -26.36
N VAL A 78 8.89 -2.79 -25.87
CA VAL A 78 7.91 -3.88 -25.76
C VAL A 78 6.78 -3.51 -24.82
N LEU A 79 7.09 -2.92 -23.66
CA LEU A 79 6.06 -2.43 -22.73
C LEU A 79 5.14 -1.40 -23.38
N LYS A 80 5.71 -0.44 -24.11
CA LYS A 80 4.93 0.58 -24.80
C LYS A 80 4.01 -0.02 -25.87
N ASP A 81 4.52 -0.97 -26.65
CA ASP A 81 3.72 -1.71 -27.65
C ASP A 81 2.57 -2.52 -27.01
N ILE A 82 2.82 -3.17 -25.87
CA ILE A 82 1.79 -3.87 -25.11
C ILE A 82 0.70 -2.89 -24.67
N LEU A 83 1.09 -1.76 -24.07
CA LEU A 83 0.14 -0.75 -23.59
C LEU A 83 -0.66 -0.16 -24.75
N ASP A 84 -0.02 0.26 -25.83
CA ASP A 84 -0.69 0.81 -27.01
C ASP A 84 -1.66 -0.21 -27.65
N THR A 85 -1.30 -1.49 -27.65
CA THR A 85 -2.17 -2.57 -28.14
C THR A 85 -3.35 -2.78 -27.20
N TYR A 86 -3.11 -2.77 -25.90
CA TYR A 86 -4.15 -2.86 -24.89
C TYR A 86 -5.13 -1.69 -24.96
N GLU A 87 -4.64 -0.45 -25.08
CA GLU A 87 -5.50 0.74 -25.18
C GLU A 87 -6.40 0.67 -26.41
N ARG A 88 -5.86 0.27 -27.56
CA ARG A 88 -6.62 0.12 -28.80
C ARG A 88 -7.67 -0.98 -28.73
N ALA A 89 -7.36 -2.10 -28.08
CA ALA A 89 -8.26 -3.25 -28.00
C ALA A 89 -9.36 -3.06 -26.94
N SER A 90 -9.03 -2.49 -25.78
CA SER A 90 -9.94 -2.32 -24.65
C SER A 90 -10.69 -0.98 -24.66
N GLY A 91 -10.17 0.03 -25.35
CA GLY A 91 -10.64 1.42 -25.26
C GLY A 91 -10.27 2.11 -23.93
N GLN A 92 -9.49 1.46 -23.07
CA GLN A 92 -9.03 2.02 -21.81
C GLN A 92 -7.67 2.68 -22.01
N HIS A 93 -7.50 3.90 -21.51
CA HIS A 93 -6.24 4.65 -21.64
C HIS A 93 -5.44 4.66 -20.34
N VAL A 94 -4.12 4.58 -20.48
CA VAL A 94 -3.13 4.76 -19.42
C VAL A 94 -3.06 6.24 -19.03
N ASN A 95 -3.23 6.53 -17.75
CA ASN A 95 -3.03 7.88 -17.25
C ASN A 95 -1.55 8.18 -16.95
N PHE A 96 -0.79 8.55 -17.99
CA PHE A 96 0.63 8.91 -17.87
C PHE A 96 0.94 10.05 -16.88
N GLN A 97 -0.04 10.90 -16.54
CA GLN A 97 0.14 11.98 -15.55
C GLN A 97 0.15 11.47 -14.11
N LYS A 98 -0.58 10.38 -13.84
CA LYS A 98 -0.57 9.70 -12.55
C LYS A 98 0.48 8.59 -12.50
N SER A 99 0.90 8.09 -13.66
CA SER A 99 1.98 7.14 -13.74
C SER A 99 3.29 7.75 -13.24
N ALA A 100 4.12 6.93 -12.60
CA ALA A 100 5.51 7.28 -12.32
C ALA A 100 6.41 6.08 -12.55
N VAL A 101 7.69 6.35 -12.82
CA VAL A 101 8.71 5.33 -13.02
C VAL A 101 9.81 5.37 -11.97
N CYS A 102 10.10 4.22 -11.39
CA CYS A 102 11.15 4.05 -10.39
C CYS A 102 12.23 3.10 -10.90
N PHE A 103 13.50 3.48 -10.75
CA PHE A 103 14.64 2.65 -11.17
C PHE A 103 15.43 2.14 -9.97
N SER A 104 16.17 1.04 -10.17
CA SER A 104 17.06 0.55 -9.12
C SER A 104 18.28 1.48 -8.97
N LYS A 105 18.92 1.43 -7.79
CA LYS A 105 20.15 2.20 -7.52
C LYS A 105 21.33 1.85 -8.43
N ASN A 106 21.27 0.71 -9.12
CA ASN A 106 22.34 0.23 -10.00
C ASN A 106 22.29 0.82 -11.42
N VAL A 107 21.32 1.68 -11.69
CA VAL A 107 21.06 2.25 -13.02
C VAL A 107 21.63 3.65 -13.07
N HIS A 108 22.43 3.97 -14.07
CA HIS A 108 22.98 5.33 -14.19
C HIS A 108 21.85 6.35 -14.41
N ARG A 109 21.97 7.51 -13.76
CA ARG A 109 20.94 8.56 -13.82
C ARG A 109 20.66 9.07 -15.25
N GLY A 110 21.68 9.06 -16.11
CA GLY A 110 21.51 9.35 -17.55
C GLY A 110 20.55 8.38 -18.23
N ASP A 111 20.72 7.08 -18.01
CA ASP A 111 19.85 6.04 -18.56
C ASP A 111 18.44 6.11 -17.98
N GLN A 112 18.31 6.40 -16.68
CA GLN A 112 17.01 6.58 -16.03
C GLN A 112 16.20 7.70 -16.71
N LEU A 113 16.82 8.87 -16.92
CA LEU A 113 16.16 10.01 -17.56
C LEU A 113 15.80 9.70 -19.02
N MET A 114 16.69 9.05 -19.76
CA MET A 114 16.45 8.63 -21.13
C MET A 114 15.25 7.68 -21.24
N LEU A 115 15.20 6.66 -20.40
CA LEU A 115 14.11 5.66 -20.40
C LEU A 115 12.79 6.27 -19.90
N ALA A 116 12.84 7.13 -18.88
CA ALA A 116 11.66 7.86 -18.40
C ALA A 116 11.08 8.79 -19.47
N GLN A 117 11.95 9.51 -20.19
CA GLN A 117 11.56 10.37 -21.30
C GLN A 117 10.94 9.56 -22.45
N PHE A 118 11.50 8.39 -22.77
CA PHE A 118 10.95 7.50 -23.79
C PHE A 118 9.53 7.00 -23.45
N MET A 119 9.31 6.63 -22.18
CA MET A 119 8.00 6.21 -21.69
C MET A 119 7.02 7.37 -21.52
N GLY A 120 7.52 8.61 -21.41
CA GLY A 120 6.69 9.81 -21.22
C GLY A 120 6.16 9.96 -19.79
N ILE A 121 6.89 9.45 -18.80
CA ILE A 121 6.45 9.33 -17.40
C ILE A 121 7.52 9.92 -16.46
N PRO A 122 7.14 10.64 -15.39
CA PRO A 122 8.09 11.20 -14.45
C PRO A 122 8.89 10.12 -13.70
N CYS A 123 10.20 10.33 -13.57
CA CYS A 123 11.07 9.50 -12.74
C CYS A 123 10.96 9.90 -11.27
N VAL A 124 10.63 8.94 -10.41
CA VAL A 124 10.58 9.09 -8.95
C VAL A 124 11.66 8.24 -8.29
N ASP A 125 12.26 8.76 -7.22
CA ASP A 125 13.32 8.02 -6.50
C ASP A 125 12.73 6.81 -5.78
N HIS A 126 11.57 6.97 -5.14
CA HIS A 126 10.85 5.91 -4.41
C HIS A 126 9.32 6.15 -4.49
N HIS A 127 8.54 5.07 -4.64
CA HIS A 127 7.10 5.13 -4.38
C HIS A 127 6.85 5.10 -2.88
N SER A 128 6.09 6.07 -2.39
CA SER A 128 5.86 6.23 -0.95
C SER A 128 4.87 5.21 -0.40
N GLN A 129 3.85 4.81 -1.18
CA GLN A 129 2.77 3.95 -0.71
C GLN A 129 2.16 3.09 -1.82
N TYR A 130 1.70 1.88 -1.48
CA TYR A 130 0.81 1.04 -2.27
C TYR A 130 -0.28 0.48 -1.37
N LEU A 131 -1.55 0.61 -1.76
CA LEU A 131 -2.71 0.22 -0.94
C LEU A 131 -2.70 0.83 0.48
N GLY A 132 -2.17 2.05 0.61
CA GLY A 132 -2.02 2.74 1.91
C GLY A 132 -0.89 2.21 2.80
N LEU A 133 -0.09 1.27 2.32
CA LEU A 133 1.05 0.69 3.01
C LEU A 133 2.38 1.20 2.41
N PRO A 134 3.41 1.45 3.25
CA PRO A 134 4.70 1.87 2.75
C PRO A 134 5.36 0.73 1.95
N MET A 135 5.78 1.02 0.72
CA MET A 135 6.44 0.05 -0.16
C MET A 135 7.93 -0.15 0.22
N VAL A 136 8.56 0.92 0.72
CA VAL A 136 9.94 0.88 1.20
C VAL A 136 9.93 1.03 2.72
N LEU A 137 10.33 -0.03 3.41
CA LEU A 137 10.66 0.05 4.83
C LEU A 137 12.08 0.56 4.96
N ASP A 138 12.23 1.80 5.43
CA ASP A 138 13.53 2.36 5.76
C ASP A 138 14.17 1.56 6.89
N LYS A 139 15.50 1.46 6.85
CA LYS A 139 16.29 0.80 7.91
C LYS A 139 15.98 1.39 9.31
N LYS A 140 15.51 2.64 9.36
CA LYS A 140 14.95 3.27 10.55
C LYS A 140 13.48 2.85 10.71
N LYS A 141 13.27 1.65 11.25
CA LYS A 141 11.95 1.01 11.44
C LYS A 141 10.85 1.93 12.03
N GLY A 142 11.21 2.94 12.82
CA GLY A 142 10.23 3.84 13.46
C GLY A 142 9.58 4.85 12.53
N ALA A 143 10.31 5.39 11.54
CA ALA A 143 9.77 6.41 10.64
C ALA A 143 8.77 5.82 9.63
N SER A 144 9.00 4.59 9.19
CA SER A 144 8.15 3.91 8.20
C SER A 144 6.72 3.66 8.70
N PHE A 145 6.51 3.55 10.01
CA PHE A 145 5.17 3.37 10.61
C PHE A 145 4.54 4.68 11.11
N ASN A 146 5.15 5.84 10.89
CA ASN A 146 4.52 7.12 11.20
C ASN A 146 3.25 7.33 10.36
N HIS A 147 3.24 6.86 9.11
CA HIS A 147 2.05 6.87 8.28
C HIS A 147 0.87 6.14 8.94
N LEU A 148 1.13 4.97 9.55
CA LEU A 148 0.11 4.20 10.26
C LEU A 148 -0.46 4.99 11.44
N LYS A 149 0.41 5.64 12.23
CA LYS A 149 0.00 6.50 13.35
C LYS A 149 -0.82 7.68 12.87
N GLU A 150 -0.39 8.36 11.81
CA GLU A 150 -1.10 9.49 11.22
C GLU A 150 -2.46 9.09 10.64
N TRP A 151 -2.54 7.92 9.99
CA TRP A 151 -3.77 7.39 9.45
C TRP A 151 -4.80 7.13 10.54
N LEU A 152 -4.39 6.43 11.61
CA LEU A 152 -5.22 6.21 12.78
C LEU A 152 -5.62 7.54 13.44
N TRP A 153 -4.65 8.43 13.67
CA TRP A 153 -4.89 9.74 14.27
C TRP A 153 -5.92 10.56 13.49
N LYS A 154 -5.79 10.64 12.16
CA LYS A 154 -6.74 11.37 11.30
C LYS A 154 -8.16 10.84 11.48
N LYS A 155 -8.36 9.52 11.50
CA LYS A 155 -9.68 8.90 11.75
C LYS A 155 -10.23 9.27 13.12
N LEU A 156 -9.41 9.17 14.16
CA LEU A 156 -9.80 9.53 15.53
C LEU A 156 -10.18 11.02 15.65
N GLN A 157 -9.44 11.92 14.99
CA GLN A 157 -9.77 13.35 14.96
C GLN A 157 -11.07 13.64 14.21
N THR A 158 -11.31 12.99 13.08
CA THR A 158 -12.59 13.11 12.35
C THR A 158 -13.78 12.70 13.22
N TRP A 159 -13.62 11.69 14.08
CA TRP A 159 -14.68 11.25 14.99
C TRP A 159 -14.79 12.12 16.24
N LYS A 160 -13.70 12.73 16.71
CA LYS A 160 -13.72 13.65 17.85
C LYS A 160 -14.63 14.86 17.61
N GLY A 161 -14.77 15.31 16.37
CA GLY A 161 -15.69 16.39 15.97
C GLY A 161 -17.17 15.99 15.94
N LYS A 162 -17.49 14.70 16.12
CA LYS A 162 -18.88 14.19 16.18
C LYS A 162 -19.25 13.95 17.64
N LEU A 163 -20.46 14.35 18.03
CA LEU A 163 -21.01 14.07 19.37
C LEU A 163 -21.31 12.56 19.49
N LEU A 164 -20.33 11.78 19.92
CA LEU A 164 -20.42 10.33 20.05
C LEU A 164 -20.73 9.90 21.49
N SER A 165 -21.68 8.97 21.63
CA SER A 165 -21.89 8.26 22.89
C SER A 165 -20.71 7.33 23.21
N GLY A 166 -20.58 6.91 24.47
CA GLY A 166 -19.55 5.94 24.89
C GLY A 166 -19.61 4.63 24.10
N ALA A 167 -20.82 4.08 23.91
CA ALA A 167 -21.04 2.89 23.08
C ALA A 167 -20.66 3.13 21.60
N GLY A 168 -20.95 4.30 21.05
CA GLY A 168 -20.53 4.66 19.69
C GLY A 168 -19.01 4.70 19.54
N LYS A 169 -18.28 5.21 20.54
CA LYS A 169 -16.82 5.17 20.56
C LYS A 169 -16.28 3.74 20.63
N GLU A 170 -16.88 2.88 21.44
CA GLU A 170 -16.45 1.48 21.59
C GLU A 170 -16.53 0.75 20.25
N ILE A 171 -17.67 0.86 19.56
CA ILE A 171 -17.90 0.24 18.26
C ILE A 171 -16.90 0.75 17.22
N LEU A 172 -16.67 2.07 17.16
CA LEU A 172 -15.71 2.65 16.21
C LEU A 172 -14.28 2.18 16.45
N ILE A 173 -13.87 2.06 17.72
CA ILE A 173 -12.55 1.54 18.07
C ILE A 173 -12.42 0.09 17.58
N LYS A 174 -13.39 -0.76 17.89
CA LYS A 174 -13.34 -2.19 17.55
C LYS A 174 -13.41 -2.44 16.04
N VAL A 175 -14.32 -1.77 15.35
CA VAL A 175 -14.56 -2.04 13.93
C VAL A 175 -13.52 -1.38 13.04
N VAL A 176 -13.04 -0.18 13.39
CA VAL A 176 -12.21 0.63 12.49
C VAL A 176 -10.81 0.85 13.03
N ALA A 177 -10.65 1.27 14.30
CA ALA A 177 -9.33 1.58 14.85
C ALA A 177 -8.46 0.31 15.00
N GLN A 178 -9.05 -0.84 15.34
CA GLN A 178 -8.34 -2.12 15.41
C GLN A 178 -8.07 -2.71 14.02
N ALA A 179 -8.95 -2.49 13.03
CA ALA A 179 -8.79 -3.03 11.68
C ALA A 179 -7.57 -2.45 10.92
N ILE A 180 -7.28 -1.16 11.11
CA ILE A 180 -6.15 -0.45 10.48
C ILE A 180 -4.79 -1.13 10.74
N PRO A 181 -4.38 -1.36 12.00
CA PRO A 181 -3.14 -2.06 12.31
C PRO A 181 -3.21 -3.55 11.99
N ILE A 182 -4.37 -4.21 12.10
CA ILE A 182 -4.52 -5.61 11.65
C ILE A 182 -4.17 -5.73 10.16
N TYR A 183 -4.66 -4.80 9.33
CA TYR A 183 -4.33 -4.76 7.91
C TYR A 183 -2.84 -4.51 7.66
N THR A 184 -2.17 -3.71 8.49
CA THR A 184 -0.71 -3.52 8.36
C THR A 184 0.08 -4.75 8.84
N MET A 185 -0.42 -5.43 9.87
CA MET A 185 0.21 -6.59 10.48
C MET A 185 0.15 -7.84 9.60
N SER A 186 -0.84 -7.94 8.71
CA SER A 186 -0.89 -9.04 7.74
C SER A 186 0.29 -9.01 6.76
N CYS A 187 0.88 -7.83 6.51
CA CYS A 187 2.02 -7.66 5.62
C CYS A 187 3.35 -7.45 6.36
N PHE A 188 3.33 -6.86 7.57
CA PHE A 188 4.54 -6.45 8.28
C PHE A 188 4.51 -6.78 9.77
N LEU A 189 5.67 -7.20 10.30
CA LEU A 189 5.84 -7.33 11.75
C LEU A 189 6.00 -5.93 12.39
N LEU A 190 4.99 -5.49 13.14
CA LEU A 190 5.04 -4.22 13.85
C LEU A 190 5.90 -4.31 15.13
N PRO A 191 6.85 -3.37 15.34
CA PRO A 191 7.57 -3.29 16.59
C PRO A 191 6.65 -2.96 17.78
N LYS A 192 6.95 -3.49 18.97
CA LYS A 192 6.17 -3.26 20.20
C LYS A 192 5.89 -1.78 20.50
N TYR A 193 6.89 -0.91 20.36
CA TYR A 193 6.73 0.53 20.61
C TYR A 193 5.72 1.19 19.66
N VAL A 194 5.53 0.66 18.44
CA VAL A 194 4.50 1.16 17.51
C VAL A 194 3.12 0.80 18.04
N CYS A 195 2.93 -0.45 18.50
CA CYS A 195 1.68 -0.89 19.11
C CYS A 195 1.33 -0.07 20.36
N GLU A 196 2.31 0.17 21.24
CA GLU A 196 2.15 1.02 22.43
C GLU A 196 1.70 2.44 22.06
N ASP A 197 2.30 3.03 21.02
CA ASP A 197 1.92 4.37 20.58
C ASP A 197 0.51 4.41 19.97
N LEU A 198 0.11 3.39 19.19
CA LEU A 198 -1.26 3.29 18.68
C LEU A 198 -2.27 3.13 19.82
N ASN A 199 -1.96 2.28 20.81
CA ASN A 199 -2.77 2.11 22.02
C ASN A 199 -2.93 3.43 22.78
N LYS A 200 -1.87 4.24 22.91
CA LYS A 200 -1.96 5.59 23.50
C LYS A 200 -2.92 6.50 22.72
N LEU A 201 -2.92 6.48 21.40
CA LEU A 201 -3.84 7.30 20.58
C LEU A 201 -5.30 6.90 20.80
N VAL A 202 -5.60 5.60 20.85
CA VAL A 202 -6.95 5.10 21.11
C VAL A 202 -7.39 5.38 22.55
N ALA A 203 -6.50 5.20 23.53
CA ALA A 203 -6.76 5.58 24.92
C ALA A 203 -7.10 7.08 25.03
N GLN A 204 -6.32 7.94 24.37
CA GLN A 204 -6.61 9.37 24.33
C GLN A 204 -7.96 9.67 23.70
N PHE A 205 -8.36 8.98 22.62
CA PHE A 205 -9.67 9.16 21.99
C PHE A 205 -10.83 8.67 22.87
N TRP A 206 -10.65 7.55 23.57
CA TRP A 206 -11.66 7.00 24.48
C TRP A 206 -11.97 8.00 25.60
N TRP A 207 -10.93 8.46 26.29
CA TRP A 207 -11.06 9.35 27.44
C TRP A 207 -11.37 10.81 27.07
N ASN A 208 -10.91 11.31 25.93
CA ASN A 208 -11.20 12.68 25.50
C ASN A 208 -12.51 12.74 24.70
N SER A 209 -13.53 13.45 25.20
CA SER A 209 -14.82 13.59 24.51
C SER A 209 -15.16 15.02 24.07
N SER A 210 -14.35 16.02 24.40
CA SER A 210 -14.55 17.42 23.98
C SER A 210 -13.23 18.19 23.99
N THR A 211 -13.15 19.26 23.21
CA THR A 211 -11.98 20.10 22.97
C THR A 211 -11.50 20.88 24.20
N GLU A 212 -12.32 21.03 25.25
CA GLU A 212 -12.03 21.97 26.35
C GLU A 212 -11.79 21.37 27.73
N ASN A 213 -12.12 20.09 28.01
CA ASN A 213 -11.91 19.51 29.34
C ASN A 213 -11.32 18.10 29.29
N LYS A 214 -10.16 17.90 29.93
CA LYS A 214 -9.61 16.57 30.22
C LYS A 214 -10.58 15.87 31.18
N LYS A 215 -11.24 14.81 30.74
CA LYS A 215 -12.08 13.98 31.61
C LYS A 215 -11.21 13.12 32.53
N ILE A 216 -11.75 12.82 33.71
CA ILE A 216 -11.14 11.89 34.68
C ILE A 216 -11.05 10.50 34.03
N HIS A 217 -9.88 9.87 34.14
CA HIS A 217 -9.68 8.47 33.79
C HIS A 217 -10.31 7.59 34.87
N TRP A 218 -11.53 7.11 34.64
CA TRP A 218 -12.30 6.32 35.62
C TRP A 218 -11.77 4.90 35.81
N MET A 219 -10.95 4.40 34.89
CA MET A 219 -10.39 3.05 34.93
C MET A 219 -9.02 3.04 34.25
N ALA A 220 -8.13 2.16 34.71
CA ALA A 220 -6.86 1.92 34.04
C ALA A 220 -7.10 1.40 32.61
N TRP A 221 -6.29 1.86 31.66
CA TRP A 221 -6.41 1.43 30.25
C TRP A 221 -6.25 -0.09 30.11
N ASP A 222 -5.30 -0.68 30.84
CA ASP A 222 -5.03 -2.12 30.81
C ASP A 222 -6.26 -2.95 31.22
N ARG A 223 -7.07 -2.44 32.16
CA ARG A 223 -8.34 -3.08 32.56
C ARG A 223 -9.43 -2.97 31.48
N LEU A 224 -9.43 -1.89 30.71
CA LEU A 224 -10.35 -1.76 29.56
C LEU A 224 -9.91 -2.63 28.38
N CYS A 225 -8.60 -2.90 28.26
CA CYS A 225 -8.02 -3.77 27.25
C CYS A 225 -8.31 -5.26 27.50
N ALA A 226 -8.55 -5.67 28.75
CA ALA A 226 -8.83 -7.05 29.11
C ALA A 226 -10.04 -7.66 28.34
N PRO A 227 -10.08 -9.00 28.17
CA PRO A 227 -11.21 -9.70 27.57
C PRO A 227 -12.53 -9.39 28.28
N LYS A 228 -13.65 -9.52 27.55
CA LYS A 228 -14.99 -9.36 28.15
C LYS A 228 -15.25 -10.35 29.30
N GLU A 229 -14.67 -11.54 29.21
CA GLU A 229 -14.75 -12.59 30.23
C GLU A 229 -14.11 -12.17 31.56
N GLU A 230 -13.10 -11.29 31.51
CA GLU A 230 -12.41 -10.73 32.68
C GLU A 230 -12.99 -9.37 33.11
N GLY A 231 -14.15 -8.98 32.56
CA GLY A 231 -14.80 -7.70 32.83
C GLY A 231 -14.23 -6.50 32.07
N GLY A 232 -13.35 -6.74 31.09
CA GLY A 232 -12.79 -5.72 30.21
C GLY A 232 -13.61 -5.50 28.94
N TRP A 233 -13.13 -4.59 28.09
CA TRP A 233 -13.84 -4.14 26.89
C TRP A 233 -13.12 -4.53 25.60
N ALA A 234 -12.01 -5.26 25.67
CA ALA A 234 -11.20 -5.69 24.52
C ALA A 234 -10.84 -4.52 23.57
N LEU A 235 -10.41 -3.38 24.16
CA LEU A 235 -10.04 -2.18 23.41
C LEU A 235 -8.57 -2.12 23.01
N GLU A 236 -7.79 -3.15 23.35
CA GLU A 236 -6.39 -3.23 22.97
C GLU A 236 -6.25 -3.39 21.45
N ILE A 237 -5.30 -2.66 20.89
CA ILE A 237 -4.89 -2.79 19.50
C ILE A 237 -3.78 -3.85 19.45
N CYS A 238 -3.77 -4.67 18.39
CA CYS A 238 -2.72 -5.66 18.09
C CYS A 238 -2.76 -6.96 18.92
N THR A 239 -3.90 -7.30 19.52
CA THR A 239 -4.09 -8.52 20.34
C THR A 239 -4.01 -9.85 19.60
N LEU A 240 -4.05 -9.85 18.26
CA LEU A 240 -4.19 -11.09 17.48
C LEU A 240 -2.87 -11.77 17.06
N LEU A 241 -1.70 -11.18 17.34
CA LEU A 241 -0.41 -11.69 16.84
C LEU A 241 0.76 -11.44 17.82
N ILE A 242 0.55 -11.64 19.12
CA ILE A 242 1.63 -11.87 20.10
C ILE A 242 1.55 -13.32 20.58
#